data_AF-A0A5K1BTD7-F1
#
_entry.id   AF-A0A5K1BTD7-F1
#
_cell.length_a   1.000
_cell.length_b   1.000
_cell.length_c   1.000
_cell.angle_alpha   90.00
_cell.angle_beta   90.00
_cell.angle_gamma   90.00
#
_symmetry.space_group_name_H-M   'P 1'
#
loop_
_entity.id
_entity.type
_entity.pdbx_description
1 polymer ?
#
loop_
_entity_poly.entity_id
_entity_poly.type
_entity_poly.pdbx_seq_one_letter_code
_entity_poly.pdbx_strand_id
1 'polypeptide(L)' 'VKRRPSSNYMESVQNDITANMRSILVDWLVEVAEEYKLVADTLYLTISYVDRFLSANALNRQKLQLLGVSCMLIAS' A
#
# COMPACT_ATOMS: atom_id res chain seq x y z
N VAL A 1 13.67 15.31 3.81
CA VAL A 1 13.83 14.63 2.49
C VAL A 1 13.71 13.12 2.73
N LYS A 2 12.93 12.37 1.91
CA LYS A 2 12.54 10.94 2.04
C LYS A 2 11.29 10.57 2.88
N ARG A 3 10.13 11.17 2.59
CA ARG A 3 8.81 10.56 2.91
C ARG A 3 8.02 10.14 1.67
N ARG A 4 8.52 10.41 0.46
CA ARG A 4 7.84 10.08 -0.79
C ARG A 4 8.30 8.72 -1.31
N PRO A 5 7.40 7.90 -1.86
CA PRO A 5 7.79 6.74 -2.65
C PRO A 5 8.59 7.18 -3.89
N SER A 6 9.38 6.26 -4.45
CA SER A 6 10.00 6.48 -5.76
C SER A 6 8.90 6.59 -6.82
N SER A 7 9.11 7.30 -7.92
CA SER A 7 8.05 7.41 -8.96
C SER A 7 7.94 6.15 -9.84
N ASN A 8 8.98 5.32 -9.87
CA ASN A 8 9.14 4.19 -10.78
C ASN A 8 9.44 2.86 -10.04
N TYR A 9 9.02 2.70 -8.79
CA TYR A 9 9.33 1.47 -8.03
C TYR A 9 8.64 0.23 -8.58
N MET A 10 7.52 0.41 -9.29
CA MET A 10 6.84 -0.70 -9.96
C MET A 10 7.73 -1.33 -11.03
N GLU A 11 8.52 -0.54 -11.77
CA GLU A 11 9.44 -1.06 -12.78
C GLU A 11 10.84 -1.36 -12.23
N SER A 12 11.29 -0.60 -11.23
CA SER A 12 12.68 -0.66 -10.76
C SER A 12 12.93 -1.57 -9.56
N VAL A 13 11.89 -1.88 -8.77
CA VAL A 13 12.01 -2.68 -7.53
C VAL A 13 11.11 -3.91 -7.56
N GLN A 14 9.89 -3.78 -8.08
CA GLN A 14 8.93 -4.88 -8.08
C GLN A 14 9.12 -5.80 -9.30
N ASN A 15 9.20 -7.10 -9.03
CA ASN A 15 9.25 -8.13 -10.08
C ASN A 15 7.94 -8.92 -10.21
N ASP A 16 7.14 -9.00 -9.15
CA ASP A 16 5.92 -9.81 -9.06
C ASP A 16 4.66 -8.97 -8.73
N ILE A 17 4.85 -7.70 -8.33
CA ILE A 17 3.76 -6.75 -8.08
C ILE A 17 3.62 -5.84 -9.28
N THR A 18 2.39 -5.65 -9.75
CA THR A 18 2.05 -4.71 -10.82
C THR A 18 1.25 -3.53 -10.29
N ALA A 19 1.23 -2.41 -11.03
CA ALA A 19 0.40 -1.25 -10.71
C ALA A 19 -1.10 -1.60 -10.63
N ASN A 20 -1.56 -2.55 -11.44
CA ASN A 20 -2.94 -3.04 -11.38
C ASN A 20 -3.25 -3.75 -10.05
N MET A 21 -2.34 -4.61 -9.57
CA MET A 21 -2.50 -5.29 -8.28
C MET A 21 -2.51 -4.31 -7.11
N ARG A 22 -1.70 -3.25 -7.18
CA ARG A 22 -1.73 -2.16 -6.20
C ARG A 22 -3.05 -1.39 -6.24
N SER A 23 -3.64 -1.20 -7.41
CA SER A 23 -4.97 -0.54 -7.53
C SER A 23 -6.07 -1.40 -6.91
N ILE A 24 -6.09 -2.71 -7.22
CA ILE A 24 -7.02 -3.68 -6.60
C ILE A 24 -6.88 -3.70 -5.07
N LEU A 25 -5.64 -3.66 -4.55
CA LEU A 25 -5.41 -3.58 -3.11
C LEU A 25 -6.02 -2.30 -2.52
N VAL A 26 -5.80 -1.15 -3.17
CA VAL A 26 -6.30 0.15 -2.68
C VAL A 26 -7.83 0.18 -2.68
N ASP A 27 -8.48 -0.30 -3.73
CA ASP A 27 -9.95 -0.38 -3.81
C ASP A 27 -10.50 -1.23 -2.64
N TRP A 28 -9.88 -2.38 -2.38
CA TRP A 28 -10.26 -3.22 -1.24
C TRP A 28 -10.02 -2.54 0.12
N LEU A 29 -8.92 -1.78 0.28
CA LEU A 29 -8.65 -1.03 1.53
C LEU A 29 -9.63 0.13 1.74
N VAL A 30 -10.20 0.71 0.68
CA VAL A 30 -11.29 1.70 0.80
C VAL A 30 -12.52 1.05 1.43
N GLU A 31 -12.94 -0.11 0.93
CA GLU A 31 -14.07 -0.87 1.49
C GLU A 31 -13.84 -1.21 2.97
N VAL A 32 -12.62 -1.64 3.34
CA VAL A 32 -12.26 -1.91 4.73
C VAL A 32 -12.32 -0.64 5.59
N ALA A 33 -11.81 0.49 5.09
CA ALA A 33 -11.86 1.75 5.84
C ALA A 33 -13.30 2.21 6.09
N GLU A 34 -14.19 2.03 5.12
CA GLU A 34 -15.62 2.36 5.24
C GLU A 34 -16.33 1.44 6.26
N GLU A 35 -16.12 0.13 6.17
CA GLU A 35 -16.72 -0.86 7.07
C GLU A 35 -16.36 -0.60 8.53
N TYR A 36 -15.09 -0.28 8.79
CA TYR A 36 -14.59 0.03 10.13
C TYR A 36 -14.72 1.51 10.52
N LYS A 37 -15.32 2.34 9.66
CA LYS A 37 -15.53 3.79 9.88
C LYS A 37 -14.25 4.53 10.22
N LEU A 38 -13.14 4.16 9.58
CA LEU A 38 -11.85 4.84 9.74
C LEU A 38 -11.90 6.23 9.09
N VAL A 39 -11.12 7.16 9.63
CA VAL A 39 -11.00 8.49 9.05
C VAL A 39 -10.17 8.44 7.75
N ALA A 40 -10.44 9.37 6.82
CA ALA A 40 -9.75 9.43 5.54
C ALA A 40 -8.22 9.52 5.68
N ASP A 41 -7.74 10.21 6.72
CA ASP A 41 -6.31 10.34 7.01
C ASP A 41 -5.63 8.98 7.27
N THR A 42 -6.32 8.04 7.92
CA THR A 42 -5.81 6.67 8.14
C THR A 42 -5.64 5.95 6.80
N LEU A 43 -6.59 6.08 5.88
CA LEU A 43 -6.49 5.49 4.54
C LEU A 43 -5.34 6.14 3.74
N TYR A 44 -5.22 7.46 3.75
CA TYR A 44 -4.14 8.15 3.04
C TYR A 44 -2.75 7.77 3.58
N LEU A 45 -2.60 7.64 4.90
CA LEU A 45 -1.38 7.16 5.52
C LEU A 45 -1.09 5.69 5.18
N THR A 46 -2.12 4.84 5.18
CA THR A 46 -2.02 3.43 4.77
C THR A 46 -1.42 3.32 3.38
N ILE A 47 -2.00 4.03 2.40
CA ILE A 47 -1.54 4.01 1.00
C ILE A 47 -0.10 4.53 0.91
N SER A 48 0.22 5.61 1.63
CA SER A 48 1.57 6.16 1.70
C SER A 48 2.59 5.15 2.25
N TYR A 49 2.23 4.38 3.28
CA TYR A 49 3.09 3.34 3.83
C TYR A 49 3.29 2.17 2.87
N VAL A 50 2.22 1.71 2.20
CA VAL A 50 2.30 0.66 1.18
C VAL A 50 3.28 1.08 0.06
N ASP A 51 3.10 2.26 -0.52
CA ASP A 51 3.92 2.70 -1.65
C ASP A 51 5.38 2.93 -1.24
N ARG A 52 5.62 3.41 -0.02
CA ARG A 52 6.98 3.56 0.53
C ARG A 52 7.64 2.20 0.77
N PHE A 53 6.91 1.21 1.26
CA PHE A 53 7.43 -0.12 1.47
C PHE A 53 7.82 -0.76 0.13
N LEU A 54 6.93 -0.71 -0.86
CA LEU A 54 7.16 -1.21 -2.22
C LEU A 54 8.25 -0.42 -2.96
N SER A 55 8.51 0.83 -2.57
CA SER A 55 9.64 1.61 -3.10
C SER A 55 11.01 1.15 -2.64
N ALA A 56 11.09 0.40 -1.53
CA ALA A 56 12.35 -0.02 -0.93
C ALA A 56 12.52 -1.55 -0.90
N ASN A 57 11.44 -2.31 -1.01
CA ASN A 57 11.45 -3.76 -0.82
C ASN A 57 10.64 -4.45 -1.92
N ALA A 58 11.26 -5.40 -2.62
CA ALA A 58 10.54 -6.31 -3.51
C ALA A 58 9.63 -7.22 -2.67
N LEU A 59 8.37 -7.35 -3.08
CA LEU A 59 7.38 -8.15 -2.39
C LEU A 59 6.83 -9.24 -3.31
N ASN A 60 6.58 -10.41 -2.74
CA ASN A 60 5.80 -11.43 -3.42
C ASN A 60 4.30 -11.11 -3.31
N ARG A 61 3.56 -11.25 -4.42
CA ARG A 61 2.11 -10.99 -4.50
C ARG A 61 1.26 -11.62 -3.42
N GLN A 62 1.62 -12.81 -2.94
CA GLN A 62 0.87 -13.49 -1.87
C GLN A 62 0.89 -12.72 -0.54
N LYS A 63 1.86 -11.81 -0.34
CA LYS A 63 1.99 -10.98 0.86
C LYS A 63 1.44 -9.56 0.67
N LEU A 64 0.89 -9.23 -0.50
CA LEU A 64 0.45 -7.86 -0.81
C LEU A 64 -0.70 -7.39 0.08
N GLN A 65 -1.70 -8.24 0.30
CA GLN A 65 -2.80 -7.93 1.23
C GLN A 65 -2.33 -7.83 2.68
N LEU A 66 -1.42 -8.73 3.11
CA LEU A 66 -0.82 -8.67 4.44
C LEU A 66 -0.10 -7.33 4.67
N LEU A 67 0.67 -6.85 3.68
CA LEU A 67 1.28 -5.53 3.73
C LEU A 67 0.22 -4.43 3.91
N GLY A 68 -0.84 -4.45 3.09
CA GLY A 68 -1.92 -3.46 3.16
C GLY A 68 -2.57 -3.38 4.55
N VAL A 69 -2.99 -4.51 5.10
CA VAL A 69 -3.61 -4.56 6.44
C VAL A 69 -2.63 -4.16 7.54
N SER A 70 -1.36 -4.56 7.43
CA SER A 70 -0.33 -4.15 8.39
C SER A 70 -0.10 -2.63 8.36
N CYS A 71 -0.06 -2.04 7.17
CA CYS A 71 0.05 -0.59 7.00
C CYS A 71 -1.17 0.14 7.57
N MET A 72 -2.37 -0.42 7.41
CA MET A 72 -3.60 0.14 7.97
C MET A 72 -3.59 0.12 9.49
N LEU A 73 -3.19 -1.00 10.09
CA LEU A 73 -3.02 -1.12 11.54
C LEU A 73 -2.01 -0.12 12.11
N ILE A 74 -0.94 0.19 11.37
CA ILE A 74 0.06 1.19 11.78
C ILE A 74 -0.47 2.62 11.63
N ALA A 75 -1.42 2.85 10.71
CA ALA A 75 -1.97 4.16 10.42
C ALA A 75 -3.20 4.53 11.26
N SER A 76 -3.86 3.55 11.87
CA SER A 76 -5.03 3.70 12.74
C SER A 76 -4.69 4.16 14.14
#